data_AF-A0A6J5DSB9-F1
#
_entry.id   AF-A0A6J5DSB9-F1
#
_cell.length_a   1.000
_cell.length_b   1.000
_cell.length_c   1.000
_cell.angle_alpha   90.00
_cell.angle_beta   90.00
_cell.angle_gamma   90.00
#
_symmetry.space_group_name_H-M   'P 1'
#
loop_
_entity.id
_entity.type
_entity.pdbx_description
1 polymer ?
#
loop_
_entity_poly.entity_id
_entity_poly.type
_entity_poly.pdbx_seq_one_letter_code
_entity_poly.pdbx_strand_id
1 'polypeptide(L)'
;MSSQTSNGAPTGKPRRSLARVNPQVKRQRLKPLDSDQNGVRIVFDVRGTYSVSFSYEPALAAQIRKIAGARFDRDADVWKVPVSQYDALLEAVVGMRSEYVLDGASRSDIERLVAALGAQGRGAVGVDSALLPRMSDYHPVGEALRGEIIAVNDRYAAQQLTRFDGRDGAAFVTLHRLAELGERVFRGDKVCIVYGEDGRATVSPMQTIGEKLDSSLGQSVDGVTVMREGDTYTISFDFNPVLSDLIQRVDGTSFDRERKVHVADANVKSLVARAVDDMRKEFIADRADREQMQSIVNGVDGAKVHDADVSDGKAYSGRVLAANGRYVLQHVGKDHVALHRVCNLGAVPKVGHRARIAYQNGRGRVSEPQPERSTCREIV
;
A
#
# COMPACT_ATOMS: atom_id res chain seq x y z
N MET A 1 -26.99 -79.64 -40.06
CA MET A 1 -25.54 -79.48 -39.86
C MET A 1 -25.35 -78.25 -39.00
N SER A 2 -25.30 -78.41 -37.67
CA SER A 2 -24.13 -78.78 -36.87
C SER A 2 -23.43 -77.54 -36.32
N SER A 3 -23.49 -77.38 -34.99
CA SER A 3 -22.46 -76.81 -34.08
C SER A 3 -21.98 -75.35 -34.35
N GLN A 4 -21.73 -74.48 -33.36
CA GLN A 4 -21.15 -74.70 -32.05
C GLN A 4 -21.25 -73.38 -31.25
N THR A 5 -21.58 -73.51 -29.97
CA THR A 5 -21.48 -72.51 -28.91
C THR A 5 -20.02 -72.25 -28.53
N SER A 6 -19.64 -71.00 -28.21
CA SER A 6 -18.56 -70.75 -27.24
C SER A 6 -18.87 -69.52 -26.37
N ASN A 7 -18.95 -69.77 -25.07
CA ASN A 7 -19.08 -68.81 -23.98
C ASN A 7 -17.68 -68.33 -23.57
N GLY A 8 -17.41 -67.03 -23.68
CA GLY A 8 -16.23 -66.38 -23.09
C GLY A 8 -16.58 -65.75 -21.75
N ALA A 9 -16.13 -66.38 -20.66
CA ALA A 9 -16.31 -65.89 -19.29
C ALA A 9 -15.40 -64.67 -18.99
N PRO A 10 -15.89 -63.63 -18.30
CA PRO A 10 -15.04 -62.54 -17.83
C PRO A 10 -14.25 -62.98 -16.57
N THR A 11 -12.92 -62.90 -16.66
CA THR A 11 -11.99 -63.12 -15.55
C THR A 11 -12.14 -62.00 -14.52
N GLY A 12 -12.85 -62.30 -13.43
CA GLY A 12 -12.98 -61.42 -12.28
C GLY A 12 -11.62 -61.16 -11.63
N LYS A 13 -11.13 -59.92 -11.71
CA LYS A 13 -9.98 -59.46 -10.92
C LYS A 13 -10.31 -59.60 -9.43
N PRO A 14 -9.44 -60.18 -8.59
CA PRO A 14 -9.68 -60.29 -7.17
C PRO A 14 -9.77 -58.89 -6.55
N ARG A 15 -10.95 -58.54 -6.02
CA ARG A 15 -11.13 -57.42 -5.11
C ARG A 15 -10.24 -57.69 -3.89
N ARG A 16 -9.05 -57.07 -3.85
CA ARG A 16 -8.26 -56.95 -2.62
C ARG A 16 -9.12 -56.23 -1.60
N SER A 17 -9.67 -56.97 -0.65
CA SER A 17 -10.27 -56.43 0.56
C SER A 17 -9.19 -55.61 1.26
N LEU A 18 -9.36 -54.28 1.25
CA LEU A 18 -8.58 -53.39 2.10
C LEU A 18 -8.79 -53.87 3.54
N ALA A 19 -7.78 -54.51 4.11
CA ALA A 19 -7.79 -54.95 5.48
C ALA A 19 -8.19 -53.76 6.36
N ARG A 20 -9.36 -53.84 6.99
CA ARG A 20 -9.83 -52.86 7.98
C ARG A 20 -8.85 -52.89 9.14
N VAL A 21 -7.84 -52.02 9.10
CA VAL A 21 -6.91 -51.82 10.20
C VAL A 21 -7.72 -51.43 11.44
N ASN A 22 -7.57 -52.20 12.52
CA ASN A 22 -8.33 -52.03 13.75
C ASN A 22 -8.14 -50.61 14.34
N PRO A 23 -9.21 -49.81 14.49
CA PRO A 23 -9.13 -48.44 14.98
C PRO A 23 -8.58 -48.33 16.42
N GLN A 24 -8.65 -49.38 17.25
CA GLN A 24 -8.05 -49.37 18.59
C GLN A 24 -6.51 -49.41 18.56
N VAL A 25 -5.91 -50.13 17.60
CA VAL A 25 -4.44 -50.15 17.40
C VAL A 25 -3.95 -48.79 16.93
N LYS A 26 -4.76 -48.09 16.11
CA LYS A 26 -4.48 -46.71 15.71
C LYS A 26 -4.54 -45.75 16.90
N ARG A 27 -5.52 -45.89 17.80
CA ARG A 27 -5.64 -45.02 19.00
C ARG A 27 -4.50 -45.21 20.00
N GLN A 28 -3.97 -46.41 20.18
CA GLN A 28 -2.85 -46.65 21.11
C GLN A 28 -1.52 -46.05 20.62
N ARG A 29 -1.33 -45.86 19.31
CA ARG A 29 -0.16 -45.17 18.75
C ARG A 29 -0.17 -43.66 18.96
N LEU A 30 -1.28 -43.06 19.42
CA LEU A 30 -1.47 -41.59 19.47
C LEU A 30 -0.91 -40.90 20.72
N LYS A 31 -0.64 -41.65 21.80
CA LYS A 31 -0.17 -41.06 23.07
C LYS A 31 1.08 -40.15 22.96
N PRO A 32 2.05 -40.36 22.04
CA PRO A 32 3.19 -39.45 21.88
C PRO A 32 2.86 -38.15 21.14
N LEU A 33 1.79 -38.10 20.36
CA LEU A 33 1.46 -36.97 19.47
C LEU A 33 0.27 -36.14 19.97
N ASP A 34 -0.64 -36.73 20.73
CA ASP A 34 -1.79 -36.04 21.34
C ASP A 34 -1.31 -35.11 22.47
N SER A 35 -0.92 -33.88 22.12
CA SER A 35 -0.75 -32.76 23.04
C SER A 35 -0.43 -31.49 22.27
N ASP A 36 -0.78 -30.35 22.85
CA ASP A 36 -0.22 -29.07 22.47
C ASP A 36 1.20 -28.99 23.06
N GLN A 37 2.18 -29.32 22.24
CA GLN A 37 3.58 -29.26 22.62
C GLN A 37 4.31 -28.37 21.63
N ASN A 38 5.00 -27.37 22.16
CA ASN A 38 5.84 -26.46 21.39
C ASN A 38 5.07 -25.83 20.22
N GLY A 39 3.85 -25.35 20.49
CA GLY A 39 3.02 -24.62 19.53
C GLY A 39 2.45 -25.43 18.37
N VAL A 40 2.69 -26.75 18.33
CA VAL A 40 2.13 -27.67 17.33
C VAL A 40 1.15 -28.61 18.02
N ARG A 41 -0.14 -28.37 17.78
CA ARG A 41 -1.23 -29.17 18.31
C ARG A 41 -1.73 -30.15 17.27
N ILE A 42 -1.87 -31.41 17.67
CA ILE A 42 -2.35 -32.50 16.82
C ILE A 42 -3.56 -33.15 17.48
N VAL A 43 -4.62 -33.34 16.71
CA VAL A 43 -5.85 -33.98 17.16
C VAL A 43 -6.30 -35.01 16.13
N PHE A 44 -6.51 -36.25 16.54
CA PHE A 44 -7.07 -37.27 15.67
C PHE A 44 -8.59 -37.09 15.48
N ASP A 45 -9.02 -36.95 14.23
CA ASP A 45 -10.42 -36.93 13.83
C ASP A 45 -10.92 -38.37 13.63
N VAL A 46 -12.10 -38.67 14.18
CA VAL A 46 -12.82 -39.94 14.02
C VAL A 46 -13.03 -40.35 12.56
N ARG A 47 -12.96 -39.40 11.62
CA ARG A 47 -13.02 -39.62 10.17
C ARG A 47 -11.74 -40.16 9.54
N GLY A 48 -10.72 -40.49 10.35
CA GLY A 48 -9.47 -41.10 9.87
C GLY A 48 -8.48 -40.08 9.32
N THR A 49 -8.45 -38.87 9.87
CA THR A 49 -7.47 -37.83 9.54
C THR A 49 -6.90 -37.22 10.83
N TYR A 50 -5.68 -36.69 10.75
CA TYR A 50 -5.09 -35.86 11.79
C TYR A 50 -5.36 -34.39 11.47
N SER A 51 -5.79 -33.63 12.47
CA SER A 51 -5.87 -32.17 12.41
C SER A 51 -4.64 -31.59 13.10
N VAL A 52 -3.84 -30.82 12.37
CA VAL A 52 -2.60 -30.20 12.85
C VAL A 52 -2.79 -28.68 12.82
N SER A 53 -2.63 -28.02 13.94
CA SER A 53 -2.76 -26.56 14.08
C SER A 53 -1.52 -25.97 14.73
N PHE A 54 -1.07 -24.83 14.21
CA PHE A 54 0.06 -24.04 14.70
C PHE A 54 -0.12 -22.59 14.23
N SER A 55 0.45 -21.62 14.95
CA SER A 55 0.50 -20.22 14.47
C SER A 55 1.18 -20.17 13.10
N TYR A 56 0.59 -19.46 12.15
CA TYR A 56 1.08 -19.47 10.77
C TYR A 56 2.58 -19.16 10.71
N GLU A 57 3.33 -20.15 10.23
CA GLU A 57 4.75 -20.02 9.97
C GLU A 57 5.09 -20.68 8.63
N PRO A 58 5.67 -19.96 7.66
CA PRO A 58 5.93 -20.48 6.32
C PRO A 58 6.79 -21.75 6.33
N ALA A 59 7.78 -21.84 7.22
CA ALA A 59 8.63 -23.03 7.36
C ALA A 59 7.84 -24.25 7.84
N LEU A 60 6.95 -24.08 8.82
CA LEU A 60 6.07 -25.15 9.32
C LEU A 60 5.05 -25.58 8.27
N ALA A 61 4.45 -24.61 7.58
CA ALA A 61 3.53 -24.85 6.47
C ALA A 61 4.22 -25.60 5.31
N ALA A 62 5.47 -25.28 5.01
CA ALA A 62 6.25 -25.97 3.98
C ALA A 62 6.57 -27.42 4.38
N GLN A 63 6.82 -27.71 5.65
CA GLN A 63 7.05 -29.07 6.13
C GLN A 63 5.80 -29.94 5.99
N ILE A 64 4.63 -29.45 6.44
CA ILE A 64 3.39 -30.24 6.37
C ILE A 64 2.88 -30.44 4.94
N ARG A 65 3.11 -29.47 4.04
CA ARG A 65 2.76 -29.59 2.60
C ARG A 65 3.49 -30.73 1.88
N LYS A 66 4.65 -31.17 2.39
CA LYS A 66 5.40 -32.31 1.82
C LYS A 66 4.73 -33.66 2.08
N ILE A 67 3.79 -33.73 3.02
CA ILE A 67 3.08 -34.97 3.36
C ILE A 67 1.99 -35.26 2.32
N ALA A 68 2.04 -36.43 1.71
CA ALA A 68 1.13 -36.80 0.63
C ALA A 68 -0.35 -36.79 1.07
N GLY A 69 -1.17 -35.95 0.42
CA GLY A 69 -2.59 -35.82 0.75
C GLY A 69 -2.89 -34.91 1.95
N ALA A 70 -1.88 -34.24 2.50
CA ALA A 70 -2.12 -33.13 3.42
C ALA A 70 -2.85 -31.99 2.70
N ARG A 71 -3.87 -31.44 3.35
CA ARG A 71 -4.66 -30.32 2.82
C ARG A 71 -4.99 -29.33 3.92
N PHE A 72 -4.97 -28.05 3.62
CA PHE A 72 -5.36 -27.01 4.56
C PHE A 72 -6.88 -26.84 4.53
N ASP A 73 -7.50 -26.90 5.70
CA ASP A 73 -8.92 -26.68 5.94
C ASP A 73 -9.11 -25.24 6.42
N ARG A 74 -9.52 -24.35 5.50
CA ARG A 74 -9.60 -22.91 5.74
C ARG A 74 -10.65 -22.54 6.79
N ASP A 75 -11.76 -23.29 6.86
CA ASP A 75 -12.86 -22.99 7.78
C ASP A 75 -12.47 -23.31 9.22
N ALA A 76 -11.63 -24.34 9.40
CA ALA A 76 -11.15 -24.77 10.71
C ALA A 76 -9.76 -24.21 11.07
N ASP A 77 -9.09 -23.53 10.14
CA ASP A 77 -7.70 -23.07 10.28
C ASP A 77 -6.73 -24.19 10.70
N VAL A 78 -6.88 -25.39 10.12
CA VAL A 78 -6.05 -26.55 10.44
C VAL A 78 -5.61 -27.31 9.20
N TRP A 79 -4.46 -27.97 9.28
CA TRP A 79 -4.02 -28.94 8.29
C TRP A 79 -4.65 -30.30 8.57
N LYS A 80 -5.27 -30.90 7.56
CA LYS A 80 -5.81 -32.27 7.59
C LYS A 80 -4.82 -33.22 6.91
N VAL A 81 -4.35 -34.22 7.64
CA VAL A 81 -3.40 -35.23 7.15
C VAL A 81 -4.02 -36.62 7.21
N PRO A 82 -4.01 -37.43 6.13
CA PRO A 82 -4.59 -38.77 6.16
C PRO A 82 -3.91 -39.68 7.19
N VAL A 83 -4.68 -40.54 7.86
CA VAL A 83 -4.13 -41.49 8.85
C VAL A 83 -3.11 -42.47 8.26
N SER A 84 -3.15 -42.71 6.94
CA SER A 84 -2.16 -43.52 6.23
C SER A 84 -0.77 -42.88 6.17
N GLN A 85 -0.65 -41.58 6.45
CA GLN A 85 0.60 -40.82 6.45
C GLN A 85 1.14 -40.58 7.86
N TYR A 86 0.82 -41.46 8.81
CA TYR A 86 1.21 -41.30 10.21
C TYR A 86 2.73 -41.16 10.38
N ASP A 87 3.53 -42.01 9.74
CA ASP A 87 4.99 -41.99 9.92
C ASP A 87 5.60 -40.70 9.34
N ALA A 88 5.12 -40.25 8.17
CA ALA A 88 5.53 -38.98 7.58
C ALA A 88 5.11 -37.76 8.44
N LEU A 89 3.93 -37.82 9.06
CA LEU A 89 3.51 -36.81 10.01
C LEU A 89 4.38 -36.80 11.27
N LEU A 90 4.70 -37.97 11.83
CA LEU A 90 5.55 -38.10 13.01
C LEU A 90 6.93 -37.49 12.76
N GLU A 91 7.54 -37.78 11.61
CA GLU A 91 8.82 -37.20 11.19
C GLU A 91 8.73 -35.67 11.04
N ALA A 92 7.72 -35.17 10.31
CA ALA A 92 7.54 -33.73 10.11
C ALA A 92 7.31 -32.98 11.43
N VAL A 93 6.54 -33.55 12.36
CA VAL A 93 6.21 -32.91 13.65
C VAL A 93 7.44 -32.69 14.52
N VAL A 94 8.43 -33.60 14.49
CA VAL A 94 9.69 -33.39 15.22
C VAL A 94 10.41 -32.14 14.68
N GLY A 95 10.52 -32.01 13.37
CA GLY A 95 11.09 -30.82 12.72
C GLY A 95 10.29 -29.56 13.00
N MET A 96 8.96 -29.63 12.92
CA MET A 96 8.07 -28.50 13.15
C MET A 96 8.16 -27.97 14.58
N ARG A 97 8.18 -28.87 15.59
CA ARG A 97 8.30 -28.48 17.00
C ARG A 97 9.65 -27.85 17.30
N SER A 98 10.74 -28.41 16.74
CA SER A 98 12.07 -27.82 16.88
C SER A 98 12.12 -26.42 16.27
N GLU A 99 11.56 -26.27 15.07
CA GLU A 99 11.51 -25.01 14.35
C GLU A 99 10.69 -23.95 15.10
N TYR A 100 9.53 -24.33 15.67
CA TYR A 100 8.71 -23.43 16.49
C TYR A 100 9.47 -22.91 17.73
N VAL A 101 10.21 -23.79 18.42
CA VAL A 101 11.00 -23.39 19.59
C VAL A 101 12.11 -22.42 19.20
N LEU A 102 12.82 -22.70 18.10
CA LEU A 102 13.88 -21.81 17.60
C LEU A 102 13.29 -20.45 17.19
N ASP A 103 12.16 -20.45 16.49
CA ASP A 103 11.49 -19.22 16.07
C ASP A 103 11.04 -18.36 17.27
N GLY A 104 10.40 -18.98 18.26
CA GLY A 104 9.99 -18.31 19.49
C GLY A 104 11.18 -17.77 20.30
N ALA A 105 12.31 -18.48 20.32
CA ALA A 105 13.53 -18.03 20.95
C ALA A 105 14.14 -16.80 20.24
N SER A 106 14.24 -16.83 18.90
CA SER A 106 14.72 -15.67 18.13
C SER A 106 13.78 -14.48 18.23
N ARG A 107 12.46 -14.69 18.28
CA ARG A 107 11.48 -13.61 18.54
C ARG A 107 11.69 -13.00 19.93
N SER A 108 11.85 -13.83 20.97
CA SER A 108 12.08 -13.35 22.34
C SER A 108 13.41 -12.59 22.47
N ASP A 109 14.43 -13.01 21.72
CA ASP A 109 15.73 -12.34 21.70
C ASP A 109 15.64 -10.95 21.05
N ILE A 110 14.95 -10.81 19.91
CA ILE A 110 14.76 -9.51 19.28
C ILE A 110 13.92 -8.56 20.15
N GLU A 111 12.88 -9.08 20.83
CA GLU A 111 12.08 -8.32 21.80
C GLU A 111 12.94 -7.78 22.95
N ARG A 112 13.87 -8.60 23.46
CA ARG A 112 14.81 -8.19 24.52
C ARG A 112 15.78 -7.11 24.02
N LEU A 113 16.30 -7.24 22.80
CA LEU A 113 17.18 -6.23 22.18
C LEU A 113 16.45 -4.89 22.01
N VAL A 114 15.21 -4.91 21.51
CA VAL A 114 14.38 -3.71 21.35
C VAL A 114 14.09 -3.05 22.71
N ALA A 115 13.75 -3.85 23.73
CA ALA A 115 13.52 -3.34 25.09
C ALA A 115 14.78 -2.68 25.68
N ALA A 116 15.96 -3.28 25.47
CA ALA A 116 17.24 -2.73 25.92
C ALA A 116 17.58 -1.40 25.23
N LEU A 117 17.35 -1.28 23.92
CA LEU A 117 17.53 -0.03 23.17
C LEU A 117 16.57 1.05 23.65
N GLY A 118 15.30 0.69 23.91
CA GLY A 118 14.33 1.60 24.51
C GLY A 118 14.70 2.06 25.92
N ALA A 119 15.40 1.23 26.70
CA ALA A 119 15.95 1.64 28.01
C ALA A 119 17.13 2.63 27.88
N GLN A 120 18.03 2.40 26.91
CA GLN A 120 19.18 3.29 26.67
C GLN A 120 18.75 4.69 26.19
N GLY A 121 17.79 4.76 25.26
CA GLY A 121 17.29 6.05 24.75
C GLY A 121 16.64 6.94 25.83
N ARG A 122 16.04 6.35 26.86
CA ARG A 122 15.39 7.08 27.96
C ARG A 122 16.37 7.90 28.81
N GLY A 123 17.58 7.39 29.04
CA GLY A 123 18.60 8.08 29.82
C GLY A 123 19.08 9.39 29.18
N ALA A 124 18.92 9.54 27.86
CA ALA A 124 19.40 10.72 27.13
C ALA A 124 18.40 11.88 27.10
N VAL A 125 17.09 11.61 27.21
CA VAL A 125 16.05 12.64 26.94
C VAL A 125 15.35 13.13 28.21
N GLY A 126 15.58 12.53 29.38
CA GLY A 126 15.05 13.02 30.66
C GLY A 126 13.52 12.98 30.76
N VAL A 127 12.85 12.19 29.93
CA VAL A 127 11.39 12.04 29.92
C VAL A 127 11.01 10.84 30.80
N ASP A 128 10.35 11.10 31.91
CA ASP A 128 9.88 10.11 32.90
C ASP A 128 8.76 9.17 32.39
N SER A 129 8.33 9.31 31.14
CA SER A 129 7.26 8.47 30.59
C SER A 129 7.80 7.12 30.13
N ALA A 130 7.57 6.10 30.97
CA ALA A 130 7.99 4.71 30.80
C ALA A 130 7.21 3.93 29.72
N LEU A 131 6.92 4.55 28.57
CA LEU A 131 6.24 3.86 27.48
C LEU A 131 7.23 2.89 26.81
N LEU A 132 7.05 1.59 27.10
CA LEU A 132 7.74 0.53 26.36
C LEU A 132 7.35 0.61 24.87
N PRO A 133 8.30 0.38 23.94
CA PRO A 133 7.99 0.34 22.52
C PRO A 133 6.87 -0.67 22.26
N ARG A 134 5.87 -0.28 21.49
CA ARG A 134 4.82 -1.20 21.07
C ARG A 134 5.35 -2.00 19.90
N MET A 135 5.46 -3.31 20.09
CA MET A 135 5.89 -4.23 19.06
C MET A 135 4.69 -4.78 18.30
N SER A 136 4.80 -4.88 16.97
CA SER A 136 3.79 -5.47 16.11
C SER A 136 4.45 -6.34 15.04
N ASP A 137 3.82 -7.48 14.75
CA ASP A 137 4.14 -8.37 13.64
C ASP A 137 3.13 -8.24 12.49
N TYR A 138 2.28 -7.20 12.52
CA TYR A 138 1.30 -6.95 11.48
C TYR A 138 1.92 -6.15 10.32
N HIS A 139 1.76 -6.66 9.10
CA HIS A 139 2.21 -6.01 7.87
C HIS A 139 1.01 -5.76 6.94
N PRO A 140 0.58 -4.51 6.77
CA PRO A 140 -0.45 -4.17 5.80
C PRO A 140 0.06 -4.39 4.37
N VAL A 141 -0.70 -5.13 3.56
CA VAL A 141 -0.36 -5.40 2.16
C VAL A 141 -0.36 -4.10 1.35
N GLY A 142 0.70 -3.86 0.58
CA GLY A 142 0.88 -2.68 -0.26
C GLY A 142 1.29 -1.42 0.47
N GLU A 143 1.32 -1.43 1.81
CA GLU A 143 1.73 -0.27 2.61
C GLU A 143 3.24 -0.23 2.81
N ALA A 144 3.82 0.96 2.69
CA ALA A 144 5.27 1.19 2.82
C ALA A 144 5.66 1.46 4.28
N LEU A 145 6.26 0.48 4.94
CA LEU A 145 6.80 0.59 6.29
C LEU A 145 8.19 1.23 6.23
N ARG A 146 8.27 2.49 6.69
CA ARG A 146 9.48 3.33 6.60
C ARG A 146 10.11 3.54 7.97
N GLY A 147 11.40 3.29 8.07
CA GLY A 147 12.07 3.35 9.36
C GLY A 147 13.50 2.85 9.33
N GLU A 148 14.15 2.92 10.48
CA GLU A 148 15.49 2.39 10.71
C GLU A 148 15.40 0.99 11.30
N ILE A 149 16.24 0.07 10.84
CA ILE A 149 16.39 -1.24 11.46
C ILE A 149 17.21 -1.08 12.74
N ILE A 150 16.55 -1.24 13.89
CA ILE A 150 17.17 -1.00 15.20
C ILE A 150 17.82 -2.25 15.79
N ALA A 151 17.36 -3.44 15.40
CA ALA A 151 17.92 -4.71 15.83
C ALA A 151 17.71 -5.77 14.75
N VAL A 152 18.63 -6.74 14.67
CA VAL A 152 18.57 -7.89 13.76
C VAL A 152 19.15 -9.10 14.46
N ASN A 153 18.56 -10.29 14.26
CA ASN A 153 19.16 -11.57 14.62
C ASN A 153 19.10 -12.55 13.43
N ASP A 154 19.15 -13.86 13.70
CA ASP A 154 19.19 -14.89 12.66
C ASP A 154 17.87 -15.03 11.88
N ARG A 155 16.74 -14.62 12.47
CA ARG A 155 15.39 -14.82 11.89
C ARG A 155 14.59 -13.54 11.74
N TYR A 156 14.86 -12.53 12.53
CA TYR A 156 14.07 -11.31 12.59
C TYR A 156 14.90 -10.04 12.43
N ALA A 157 14.28 -9.04 11.84
CA ALA A 157 14.69 -7.65 11.90
C ALA A 157 13.59 -6.84 12.60
N ALA A 158 13.98 -5.90 13.46
CA ALA A 158 13.08 -4.97 14.11
C ALA A 158 13.27 -3.57 13.50
N GLN A 159 12.22 -3.04 12.88
CA GLN A 159 12.20 -1.71 12.28
C GLN A 159 11.49 -0.71 13.20
N GLN A 160 12.17 0.36 13.58
CA GLN A 160 11.54 1.50 14.25
C GLN A 160 10.92 2.42 13.20
N LEU A 161 9.61 2.59 13.26
CA LEU A 161 8.89 3.37 12.26
C LEU A 161 9.08 4.88 12.46
N THR A 162 9.55 5.56 11.42
CA THR A 162 9.62 7.01 11.38
C THR A 162 8.24 7.57 11.04
N ARG A 163 7.49 7.96 12.08
CA ARG A 163 6.14 8.57 12.05
C ARG A 163 5.02 7.62 11.61
N PHE A 164 4.36 7.02 12.61
CA PHE A 164 2.91 6.82 12.52
C PHE A 164 2.24 8.14 12.93
N ASP A 165 1.74 8.82 11.92
CA ASP A 165 0.72 9.88 11.83
C ASP A 165 -0.31 9.95 12.99
N GLY A 166 0.16 10.29 14.19
CA GLY A 166 -0.69 10.80 15.28
C GLY A 166 -0.98 9.83 16.43
N ARG A 167 -0.25 8.71 16.58
CA ARG A 167 -0.41 7.83 17.75
C ARG A 167 0.59 8.18 18.86
N ASP A 168 0.14 8.97 19.85
CA ASP A 168 0.60 9.07 21.25
C ASP A 168 2.10 8.92 21.58
N GLY A 169 3.02 9.38 20.72
CA GLY A 169 4.45 9.48 21.02
C GLY A 169 5.19 8.16 21.37
N ALA A 170 4.50 7.02 21.33
CA ALA A 170 5.11 5.72 21.62
C ALA A 170 5.90 5.26 20.39
N ALA A 171 7.14 4.82 20.61
CA ALA A 171 7.92 4.18 19.55
C ALA A 171 7.21 2.89 19.11
N PHE A 172 6.75 2.84 17.85
CA PHE A 172 6.25 1.62 17.22
C PHE A 172 7.40 0.90 16.54
N VAL A 173 7.53 -0.38 16.87
CA VAL A 173 8.54 -1.27 16.29
C VAL A 173 7.82 -2.39 15.56
N THR A 174 8.09 -2.53 14.27
CA THR A 174 7.58 -3.64 13.47
C THR A 174 8.63 -4.74 13.41
N LEU A 175 8.22 -5.99 13.65
CA LEU A 175 9.06 -7.16 13.46
C LEU A 175 8.88 -7.71 12.06
N HIS A 176 9.97 -8.02 11.40
CA HIS A 176 10.02 -8.60 10.06
C HIS A 176 10.76 -9.92 10.12
N ARG A 177 10.21 -10.98 9.52
CA ARG A 177 10.95 -12.23 9.32
C ARG A 177 11.93 -12.04 8.16
N LEU A 178 13.21 -12.30 8.39
CA LEU A 178 14.25 -12.18 7.38
C LEU A 178 14.00 -13.09 6.16
N ALA A 179 13.36 -14.24 6.38
CA ALA A 179 13.00 -15.16 5.31
C ALA A 179 11.92 -14.61 4.37
N GLU A 180 11.16 -13.58 4.77
CA GLU A 180 10.11 -12.93 3.97
C GLU A 180 10.62 -11.70 3.21
N LEU A 181 11.75 -11.14 3.65
CA LEU A 181 12.39 -10.01 3.00
C LEU A 181 13.08 -10.45 1.70
N GLY A 182 12.87 -9.70 0.63
CA GLY A 182 13.54 -9.92 -0.66
C GLY A 182 15.03 -9.64 -0.61
N GLU A 183 15.49 -8.86 0.37
CA GLU A 183 16.90 -8.51 0.57
C GLU A 183 17.30 -8.60 2.04
N ARG A 184 18.60 -8.74 2.30
CA ARG A 184 19.14 -8.72 3.66
C ARG A 184 19.17 -7.28 4.19
N VAL A 185 18.84 -7.13 5.47
CA VAL A 185 18.90 -5.85 6.17
C VAL A 185 19.82 -5.95 7.38
N PHE A 186 20.46 -4.83 7.72
CA PHE A 186 21.40 -4.71 8.82
C PHE A 186 20.94 -3.63 9.80
N ARG A 187 21.41 -3.72 11.04
CA ARG A 187 21.17 -2.70 12.05
C ARG A 187 21.74 -1.35 11.58
N GLY A 188 20.93 -0.30 11.65
CA GLY A 188 21.24 1.06 11.19
C GLY A 188 20.73 1.35 9.78
N ASP A 189 20.30 0.34 9.02
CA ASP A 189 19.76 0.56 7.69
C ASP A 189 18.45 1.34 7.77
N LYS A 190 18.37 2.44 7.02
CA LYS A 190 17.12 3.16 6.80
C LYS A 190 16.46 2.58 5.58
N VAL A 191 15.33 1.90 5.77
CA VAL A 191 14.67 1.13 4.71
C VAL A 191 13.19 1.45 4.60
N CYS A 192 12.66 1.17 3.42
CA CYS A 192 11.24 1.11 3.11
C CYS A 192 10.92 -0.34 2.74
N ILE A 193 10.07 -0.98 3.54
CA ILE A 193 9.66 -2.38 3.39
C ILE A 193 8.19 -2.40 2.97
N VAL A 194 7.87 -3.04 1.85
CA VAL A 194 6.49 -3.13 1.31
C VAL A 194 6.15 -4.60 1.10
N TYR A 195 5.12 -5.09 1.76
CA TYR A 195 4.64 -6.48 1.63
C TYR A 195 3.65 -6.63 0.48
N GLY A 196 3.85 -7.63 -0.36
CA GLY A 196 2.93 -8.04 -1.42
C GLY A 196 1.81 -8.96 -0.92
N GLU A 197 0.88 -9.30 -1.83
CA GLU A 197 -0.24 -10.21 -1.52
C GLU A 197 0.22 -11.64 -1.20
N ASP A 198 1.41 -12.03 -1.63
CA ASP A 198 2.03 -13.34 -1.36
C ASP A 198 2.74 -13.39 0.00
N GLY A 199 2.73 -12.30 0.77
CA GLY A 199 3.43 -12.17 2.04
C GLY A 199 4.94 -11.95 1.90
N ARG A 200 5.46 -11.74 0.68
CA ARG A 200 6.87 -11.38 0.46
C ARG A 200 7.02 -9.88 0.50
N ALA A 201 8.12 -9.42 1.11
CA ALA A 201 8.42 -8.01 1.17
C ALA A 201 9.49 -7.62 0.16
N THR A 202 9.28 -6.49 -0.51
CA THR A 202 10.34 -5.77 -1.22
C THR A 202 11.00 -4.80 -0.24
N VAL A 203 12.33 -4.83 -0.19
CA VAL A 203 13.13 -3.93 0.63
C VAL A 203 13.77 -2.92 -0.30
N SER A 204 13.72 -1.64 0.07
CA SER A 204 14.41 -0.58 -0.65
C SER A 204 15.08 0.37 0.34
N PRO A 205 16.26 0.94 0.01
CA PRO A 205 16.87 1.94 0.86
C PRO A 205 15.95 3.15 0.95
N MET A 206 15.76 3.66 2.16
CA MET A 206 15.04 4.90 2.40
C MET A 206 15.91 6.05 1.94
N GLN A 207 15.72 6.47 0.70
CA GLN A 207 16.38 7.64 0.16
C GLN A 207 15.93 8.89 0.93
N THR A 208 16.91 9.66 1.38
CA THR A 208 16.68 11.03 1.85
C THR A 208 16.05 11.87 0.74
N ILE A 209 15.38 12.96 1.11
CA ILE A 209 14.77 13.85 0.11
C ILE A 209 15.83 14.38 -0.87
N GLY A 210 17.07 14.63 -0.40
CA GLY A 210 18.20 15.02 -1.25
C GLY A 210 18.64 13.92 -2.23
N GLU A 211 18.73 12.66 -1.79
CA GLU A 211 19.06 11.54 -2.68
C GLU A 211 17.95 11.25 -3.68
N LYS A 212 16.67 11.40 -3.29
CA LYS A 212 15.53 11.33 -4.21
C LYS A 212 15.58 12.43 -5.27
N LEU A 213 16.00 13.63 -4.88
CA LEU A 213 16.20 14.72 -5.84
C LEU A 213 17.29 14.31 -6.83
N ASP A 214 18.47 13.89 -6.35
CA ASP A 214 19.61 13.50 -7.19
C ASP A 214 19.26 12.37 -8.16
N SER A 215 18.57 11.32 -7.69
CA SER A 215 18.19 10.18 -8.53
C SER A 215 17.16 10.53 -9.60
N SER A 216 16.44 11.65 -9.43
CA SER A 216 15.43 12.14 -10.37
C SER A 216 15.92 13.28 -11.29
N LEU A 217 17.20 13.68 -11.20
CA LEU A 217 17.73 14.76 -12.04
C LEU A 217 17.66 14.38 -13.53
N GLY A 218 17.17 15.32 -14.35
CA GLY A 218 16.94 15.16 -15.78
C GLY A 218 15.68 14.37 -16.13
N GLN A 219 14.91 13.89 -15.15
CA GLN A 219 13.65 13.17 -15.37
C GLN A 219 12.45 14.01 -14.96
N SER A 220 11.35 13.89 -15.70
CA SER A 220 10.05 14.42 -15.28
C SER A 220 9.39 13.41 -14.36
N VAL A 221 9.32 13.74 -13.07
CA VAL A 221 8.71 12.90 -12.05
C VAL A 221 7.55 13.68 -11.45
N ASP A 222 6.35 13.12 -11.56
CA ASP A 222 5.10 13.74 -11.08
C ASP A 222 4.93 15.19 -11.56
N GLY A 223 5.12 15.40 -12.87
CA GLY A 223 4.95 16.72 -13.50
C GLY A 223 6.03 17.75 -13.20
N VAL A 224 7.05 17.40 -12.42
CA VAL A 224 8.17 18.29 -12.07
C VAL A 224 9.48 17.72 -12.61
N THR A 225 10.16 18.51 -13.44
CA THR A 225 11.49 18.19 -13.97
C THR A 225 12.52 19.05 -13.27
N VAL A 226 13.60 18.44 -12.80
CA VAL A 226 14.72 19.17 -12.19
C VAL A 226 16.00 18.81 -12.92
N MET A 227 16.77 19.80 -13.34
CA MET A 227 18.11 19.60 -13.88
C MET A 227 19.13 20.36 -13.04
N ARG A 228 20.38 19.90 -13.08
CA ARG A 228 21.50 20.60 -12.45
C ARG A 228 22.41 21.15 -13.55
N GLU A 229 22.61 22.46 -13.55
CA GLU A 229 23.45 23.19 -14.50
C GLU A 229 24.55 23.91 -13.71
N GLY A 230 25.71 23.26 -13.58
CA GLY A 230 26.81 23.75 -12.73
C GLY A 230 26.40 23.88 -11.27
N ASP A 231 26.45 25.11 -10.77
CA ASP A 231 26.12 25.47 -9.37
C ASP A 231 24.66 25.89 -9.19
N THR A 232 23.79 25.55 -10.15
CA THR A 232 22.36 25.85 -10.05
C THR A 232 21.48 24.64 -10.35
N TYR A 233 20.28 24.65 -9.79
CA TYR A 233 19.17 23.77 -10.14
C TYR A 233 18.17 24.54 -11.01
N THR A 234 17.78 23.96 -12.14
CA THR A 234 16.67 24.46 -12.96
C THR A 234 15.45 23.56 -12.75
N ILE A 235 14.34 24.12 -12.28
CA ILE A 235 13.08 23.42 -12.01
C ILE A 235 12.04 23.87 -13.03
N SER A 236 11.43 22.93 -13.75
CA SER A 236 10.36 23.18 -14.72
C SER A 236 9.15 22.28 -14.48
N PHE A 237 7.96 22.83 -14.75
CA PHE A 237 6.67 22.17 -14.60
C PHE A 237 5.64 22.91 -15.45
N ASP A 238 4.54 22.24 -15.80
CA ASP A 238 3.42 22.90 -16.48
C ASP A 238 2.81 23.98 -15.59
N PHE A 239 2.36 25.10 -16.18
CA PHE A 239 1.90 26.25 -15.41
C PHE A 239 0.86 25.88 -14.34
N ASN A 240 1.29 25.93 -13.08
CA ASN A 240 0.45 25.73 -11.91
C ASN A 240 0.87 26.76 -10.84
N PRO A 241 -0.03 27.71 -10.48
CA PRO A 241 0.32 28.78 -9.54
C PRO A 241 0.72 28.25 -8.16
N VAL A 242 0.09 27.16 -7.70
CA VAL A 242 0.42 26.57 -6.39
C VAL A 242 1.84 26.01 -6.38
N LEU A 243 2.26 25.36 -7.47
CA LEU A 243 3.62 24.85 -7.61
C LEU A 243 4.64 26.00 -7.69
N SER A 244 4.30 27.10 -8.37
CA SER A 244 5.14 28.30 -8.41
C SER A 244 5.30 28.93 -7.02
N ASP A 245 4.22 29.02 -6.24
CA ASP A 245 4.26 29.54 -4.87
C ASP A 245 5.11 28.66 -3.94
N LEU A 246 5.11 27.34 -4.14
CA LEU A 246 5.93 26.42 -3.35
C LEU A 246 7.43 26.63 -3.58
N ILE A 247 7.86 26.77 -4.84
CA ILE A 247 9.28 26.97 -5.14
C ILE A 247 9.77 28.38 -4.78
N GLN A 248 8.92 29.40 -4.91
CA GLN A 248 9.26 30.79 -4.54
C GLN A 248 9.52 30.96 -3.03
N ARG A 249 9.11 29.99 -2.19
CA ARG A 249 9.45 29.98 -0.75
C ARG A 249 10.89 29.54 -0.46
N VAL A 250 11.60 29.03 -1.46
CA VAL A 250 13.02 28.69 -1.31
C VAL A 250 13.84 29.95 -1.52
N ASP A 251 14.58 30.35 -0.48
CA ASP A 251 15.45 31.52 -0.53
C ASP A 251 16.46 31.43 -1.67
N GLY A 252 16.64 32.53 -2.41
CA GLY A 252 17.55 32.58 -3.56
C GLY A 252 16.98 32.01 -4.86
N THR A 253 15.70 31.63 -4.90
CA THR A 253 15.06 31.26 -6.16
C THR A 253 14.71 32.48 -7.02
N SER A 254 14.86 32.31 -8.33
CA SER A 254 14.42 33.30 -9.32
C SER A 254 13.69 32.61 -10.47
N PHE A 255 12.84 33.33 -11.20
CA PHE A 255 12.14 32.81 -12.37
C PHE A 255 12.77 33.36 -13.65
N ASP A 256 13.35 32.48 -14.46
CA ASP A 256 13.84 32.80 -15.79
C ASP A 256 12.65 32.79 -16.77
N ARG A 257 12.28 33.98 -17.26
CA ARG A 257 11.13 34.16 -18.16
C ARG A 257 11.36 33.61 -19.57
N GLU A 258 12.59 33.63 -20.05
CA GLU A 258 12.93 33.18 -21.41
C GLU A 258 12.83 31.66 -21.48
N ARG A 259 13.43 30.98 -20.49
CA ARG A 259 13.42 29.52 -20.38
C ARG A 259 12.15 28.97 -19.73
N LYS A 260 11.36 29.82 -19.07
CA LYS A 260 10.18 29.47 -18.25
C LYS A 260 10.51 28.44 -17.16
N VAL A 261 11.65 28.62 -16.50
CA VAL A 261 12.11 27.73 -15.42
C VAL A 261 12.39 28.52 -14.15
N HIS A 262 12.25 27.87 -13.00
CA HIS A 262 12.74 28.40 -11.74
C HIS A 262 14.21 27.99 -11.57
N VAL A 263 15.06 28.92 -11.16
CA VAL A 263 16.49 28.70 -10.93
C VAL A 263 16.79 28.88 -9.45
N ALA A 264 17.50 27.92 -8.86
CA ALA A 264 17.94 27.93 -7.46
C ALA A 264 19.44 27.63 -7.35
N ASP A 265 20.12 28.17 -6.36
CA ASP A 265 21.53 27.86 -6.10
C ASP A 265 21.71 26.40 -5.60
N ALA A 266 22.79 25.72 -6.00
CA ALA A 266 23.06 24.35 -5.58
C ALA A 266 23.36 24.22 -4.07
N ASN A 267 23.81 25.30 -3.43
CA ASN A 267 24.10 25.35 -2.00
C ASN A 267 22.84 25.22 -1.13
N VAL A 268 21.65 25.49 -1.68
CA VAL A 268 20.36 25.32 -0.99
C VAL A 268 19.67 23.99 -1.34
N LYS A 269 20.44 22.97 -1.74
CA LYS A 269 19.95 21.63 -2.16
C LYS A 269 18.87 21.05 -1.25
N SER A 270 19.03 21.13 0.07
CA SER A 270 18.05 20.54 1.02
C SER A 270 16.69 21.23 0.95
N LEU A 271 16.66 22.55 0.76
CA LEU A 271 15.43 23.34 0.61
C LEU A 271 14.78 23.08 -0.75
N VAL A 272 15.59 23.04 -1.82
CA VAL A 272 15.12 22.69 -3.18
C VAL A 272 14.52 21.28 -3.18
N ALA A 273 15.20 20.31 -2.59
CA ALA A 273 14.73 18.93 -2.53
C ALA A 273 13.37 18.83 -1.81
N ARG A 274 13.20 19.57 -0.70
CA ARG A 274 11.93 19.64 0.03
C ARG A 274 10.82 20.30 -0.79
N ALA A 275 11.10 21.44 -1.42
CA ALA A 275 10.13 22.14 -2.26
C ALA A 275 9.69 21.26 -3.45
N VAL A 276 10.63 20.58 -4.10
CA VAL A 276 10.33 19.65 -5.21
C VAL A 276 9.48 18.48 -4.75
N ASP A 277 9.78 17.88 -3.59
CA ASP A 277 8.95 16.80 -3.01
C ASP A 277 7.53 17.27 -2.70
N ASP A 278 7.38 18.47 -2.12
CA ASP A 278 6.08 19.08 -1.86
C ASP A 278 5.33 19.40 -3.16
N MET A 279 6.03 19.90 -4.20
CA MET A 279 5.46 20.16 -5.52
C MET A 279 4.96 18.87 -6.21
N ARG A 280 5.73 17.78 -6.14
CA ARG A 280 5.34 16.48 -6.71
C ARG A 280 4.08 15.93 -6.04
N LYS A 281 4.01 15.99 -4.71
CA LYS A 281 2.80 15.60 -3.96
C LYS A 281 1.59 16.45 -4.37
N GLU A 282 1.79 17.76 -4.49
CA GLU A 282 0.74 18.68 -4.89
C GLU A 282 0.26 18.42 -6.32
N PHE A 283 1.16 18.07 -7.24
CA PHE A 283 0.82 17.66 -8.60
C PHE A 283 -0.01 16.37 -8.63
N ILE A 284 0.39 15.34 -7.87
CA ILE A 284 -0.38 14.08 -7.75
C ILE A 284 -1.79 14.36 -7.24
N ALA A 285 -1.92 15.19 -6.20
CA ALA A 285 -3.22 15.57 -5.65
C ALA A 285 -4.06 16.39 -6.66
N ASP A 286 -3.44 17.31 -7.41
CA ASP A 286 -4.11 18.13 -8.43
C ASP A 286 -4.65 17.25 -9.56
N ARG A 287 -3.83 16.30 -10.01
CA ARG A 287 -4.21 15.32 -11.02
C ARG A 287 -5.35 14.42 -10.54
N ALA A 288 -5.28 13.91 -9.31
CA ALA A 288 -6.34 13.07 -8.75
C ALA A 288 -7.68 13.82 -8.65
N ASP A 289 -7.66 15.06 -8.16
CA ASP A 289 -8.86 15.92 -8.10
C ASP A 289 -9.41 16.26 -9.50
N ARG A 290 -8.52 16.46 -10.48
CA ARG A 290 -8.91 16.68 -11.88
C ARG A 290 -9.55 15.44 -12.50
N GLU A 291 -8.95 14.27 -12.33
CA GLU A 291 -9.48 12.98 -12.81
C GLU A 291 -10.84 12.69 -12.17
N GLN A 292 -10.99 12.95 -10.86
CA GLN A 292 -12.28 12.87 -10.18
C GLN A 292 -13.33 13.77 -10.85
N MET A 293 -13.01 15.02 -11.15
CA MET A 293 -13.94 15.95 -11.79
C MET A 293 -14.29 15.55 -13.22
N GLN A 294 -13.34 15.00 -13.97
CA GLN A 294 -13.57 14.47 -15.32
C GLN A 294 -14.49 13.23 -15.29
N SER A 295 -14.36 12.37 -14.28
CA SER A 295 -15.22 11.18 -14.13
C SER A 295 -16.71 11.52 -14.03
N ILE A 296 -17.07 12.68 -13.47
CA ILE A 296 -18.45 13.16 -13.35
C ILE A 296 -19.05 13.47 -14.73
N VAL A 297 -18.21 13.91 -15.68
CA VAL A 297 -18.65 14.27 -17.04
C VAL A 297 -18.92 13.05 -17.90
N ASN A 298 -18.33 11.89 -17.60
CA ASN A 298 -18.59 10.65 -18.33
C ASN A 298 -20.06 10.21 -18.27
N GLY A 299 -20.88 10.76 -17.35
CA GLY A 299 -22.33 10.56 -17.31
C GLY A 299 -23.16 11.56 -18.12
N VAL A 300 -22.51 12.52 -18.80
CA VAL A 300 -23.15 13.54 -19.64
C VAL A 300 -22.84 13.20 -21.10
N ASP A 301 -23.84 12.74 -21.85
CA ASP A 301 -23.69 12.26 -23.22
C ASP A 301 -22.92 13.24 -24.11
N GLY A 302 -21.74 12.82 -24.58
CA GLY A 302 -20.93 13.54 -25.57
C GLY A 302 -20.18 14.78 -25.06
N ALA A 303 -20.27 15.11 -23.77
CA ALA A 303 -19.66 16.32 -23.23
C ALA A 303 -18.12 16.25 -23.20
N LYS A 304 -17.46 17.30 -23.70
CA LYS A 304 -16.01 17.46 -23.64
C LYS A 304 -15.62 18.43 -22.53
N VAL A 305 -14.66 18.01 -21.70
CA VAL A 305 -14.09 18.85 -20.64
C VAL A 305 -12.94 19.66 -21.20
N HIS A 306 -13.02 20.98 -21.03
CA HIS A 306 -11.95 21.91 -21.37
C HIS A 306 -11.57 22.72 -20.13
N ASP A 307 -10.27 22.96 -19.95
CA ASP A 307 -9.83 23.93 -18.95
C ASP A 307 -10.36 25.32 -19.35
N ALA A 308 -10.89 26.04 -18.37
CA ALA A 308 -11.36 27.40 -18.61
C ALA A 308 -10.19 28.31 -18.99
N ASP A 309 -10.33 29.02 -20.09
CA ASP A 309 -9.40 30.05 -20.52
C ASP A 309 -9.50 31.24 -19.55
N VAL A 310 -8.39 31.49 -18.86
CA VAL A 310 -8.27 32.56 -17.85
C VAL A 310 -7.91 33.91 -18.47
N SER A 311 -7.81 33.99 -19.80
CA SER A 311 -7.54 35.24 -20.52
C SER A 311 -8.66 36.27 -20.32
N ASP A 312 -8.27 37.54 -20.35
CA ASP A 312 -9.18 38.65 -20.06
C ASP A 312 -10.38 38.69 -20.99
N GLY A 313 -11.57 38.87 -20.40
CA GLY A 313 -12.83 39.01 -21.13
C GLY A 313 -13.53 37.69 -21.46
N LYS A 314 -12.94 36.53 -21.15
CA LYS A 314 -13.62 35.24 -21.28
C LYS A 314 -14.67 35.06 -20.18
N ALA A 315 -15.86 34.62 -20.55
CA ALA A 315 -16.95 34.35 -19.62
C ALA A 315 -17.65 33.04 -19.93
N TYR A 316 -18.00 32.31 -18.89
CA TYR A 316 -18.65 31.01 -18.92
C TYR A 316 -19.95 31.07 -18.14
N SER A 317 -21.07 30.81 -18.81
CA SER A 317 -22.41 30.85 -18.22
C SER A 317 -23.04 29.47 -18.31
N GLY A 318 -23.52 28.95 -17.20
CA GLY A 318 -23.88 27.55 -17.17
C GLY A 318 -24.25 27.02 -15.79
N ARG A 319 -24.76 25.79 -15.77
CA ARG A 319 -25.07 25.10 -14.51
C ARG A 319 -23.78 24.51 -13.93
N VAL A 320 -23.54 24.73 -12.65
CA VAL A 320 -22.43 24.08 -11.94
C VAL A 320 -22.81 22.62 -11.68
N LEU A 321 -22.03 21.70 -12.23
CA LEU A 321 -22.24 20.25 -12.12
C LEU A 321 -21.64 19.71 -10.82
N ALA A 322 -20.43 20.16 -10.48
CA ALA A 322 -19.68 19.70 -9.32
C ALA A 322 -18.68 20.78 -8.88
N ALA A 323 -18.24 20.69 -7.62
CA ALA A 323 -17.16 21.48 -7.07
C ALA A 323 -16.44 20.66 -6.00
N ASN A 324 -15.11 20.74 -5.99
CA ASN A 324 -14.27 20.24 -4.89
C ASN A 324 -13.34 21.37 -4.41
N GLY A 325 -12.35 21.04 -3.58
CA GLY A 325 -11.43 22.06 -3.04
C GLY A 325 -10.59 22.79 -4.10
N ARG A 326 -10.37 22.19 -5.27
CA ARG A 326 -9.47 22.70 -6.31
C ARG A 326 -10.17 23.14 -7.59
N TYR A 327 -11.31 22.54 -7.90
CA TYR A 327 -11.98 22.72 -9.18
C TYR A 327 -13.47 22.96 -9.05
N VAL A 328 -14.02 23.64 -10.06
CA VAL A 328 -15.45 23.81 -10.30
C VAL A 328 -15.73 23.36 -11.72
N LEU A 329 -16.71 22.48 -11.89
CA LEU A 329 -17.12 21.94 -13.16
C LEU A 329 -18.43 22.61 -13.59
N GLN A 330 -18.43 23.29 -14.74
CA GLN A 330 -19.57 24.06 -15.23
C GLN A 330 -20.02 23.58 -16.61
N HIS A 331 -21.29 23.22 -16.76
CA HIS A 331 -21.91 22.90 -18.03
C HIS A 331 -22.31 24.18 -18.76
N VAL A 332 -21.57 24.54 -19.81
CA VAL A 332 -21.67 25.84 -20.50
C VAL A 332 -22.44 25.78 -21.82
N GLY A 333 -22.78 24.59 -22.30
CA GLY A 333 -23.54 24.37 -23.54
C GLY A 333 -23.69 22.88 -23.84
N LYS A 334 -24.38 22.54 -24.95
CA LYS A 334 -24.85 21.19 -25.29
C LYS A 334 -23.80 20.08 -25.10
N ASP A 335 -22.54 20.34 -25.47
CA ASP A 335 -21.45 19.36 -25.41
C ASP A 335 -20.17 19.92 -24.74
N HIS A 336 -20.29 21.02 -24.00
CA HIS A 336 -19.14 21.73 -23.46
C HIS A 336 -19.23 21.87 -21.94
N VAL A 337 -18.20 21.37 -21.27
CA VAL A 337 -18.01 21.52 -19.84
C VAL A 337 -16.69 22.24 -19.59
N ALA A 338 -16.75 23.36 -18.88
CA ALA A 338 -15.60 24.13 -18.47
C ALA A 338 -15.13 23.67 -17.08
N LEU A 339 -13.84 23.40 -16.94
CA LEU A 339 -13.17 23.11 -15.68
C LEU A 339 -12.44 24.36 -15.20
N HIS A 340 -12.91 24.92 -14.08
CA HIS A 340 -12.36 26.14 -13.49
C HIS A 340 -11.52 25.78 -12.26
N ARG A 341 -10.32 26.34 -12.13
CA ARG A 341 -9.54 26.26 -10.88
C ARG A 341 -10.15 27.20 -9.82
N VAL A 342 -10.43 26.68 -8.63
CA VAL A 342 -11.02 27.42 -7.49
C VAL A 342 -10.13 28.58 -7.05
N CYS A 343 -8.80 28.40 -7.04
CA CYS A 343 -7.85 29.45 -6.67
C CYS A 343 -7.94 30.69 -7.57
N ASN A 344 -8.43 30.54 -8.80
CA ASN A 344 -8.64 31.64 -9.71
C ASN A 344 -10.01 32.31 -9.52
N LEU A 345 -10.92 31.76 -8.72
CA LEU A 345 -12.27 32.29 -8.52
C LEU A 345 -12.34 33.21 -7.29
N GLY A 346 -13.12 34.29 -7.38
CA GLY A 346 -13.41 35.16 -6.24
C GLY A 346 -14.34 34.51 -5.20
N ALA A 347 -15.15 33.53 -5.61
CA ALA A 347 -16.02 32.74 -4.77
C ALA A 347 -16.31 31.38 -5.43
N VAL A 348 -16.62 30.34 -4.65
CA VAL A 348 -17.01 29.02 -5.19
C VAL A 348 -18.52 29.03 -5.43
N PRO A 349 -19.01 28.88 -6.68
CA PRO A 349 -20.44 28.82 -6.94
C PRO A 349 -21.06 27.53 -6.41
N LYS A 350 -22.33 27.61 -6.00
CA LYS A 350 -23.05 26.47 -5.42
C LYS A 350 -23.39 25.42 -6.49
N VAL A 351 -23.09 24.15 -6.19
CA VAL A 351 -23.43 23.02 -7.07
C VAL A 351 -24.93 23.01 -7.38
N GLY A 352 -25.27 22.70 -8.64
CA GLY A 352 -26.64 22.67 -9.15
C GLY A 352 -27.19 24.03 -9.60
N HIS A 353 -26.59 25.15 -9.22
CA HIS A 353 -27.05 26.49 -9.58
C HIS A 353 -26.46 26.95 -10.93
N ARG A 354 -27.15 27.87 -11.60
CA ARG A 354 -26.58 28.56 -12.77
C ARG A 354 -25.68 29.68 -12.27
N ALA A 355 -24.46 29.74 -12.77
CA ALA A 355 -23.49 30.78 -12.46
C ALA A 355 -22.97 31.39 -13.77
N ARG A 356 -22.46 32.62 -13.69
CA ARG A 356 -21.62 33.23 -14.72
C ARG A 356 -20.25 33.51 -14.12
N ILE A 357 -19.21 32.92 -14.71
CA ILE A 357 -17.81 33.08 -14.31
C ILE A 357 -17.10 33.89 -15.39
N ALA A 358 -16.67 35.12 -15.10
CA ALA A 358 -15.97 35.99 -16.04
C ALA A 358 -14.54 36.30 -15.54
N TYR A 359 -13.53 36.09 -16.38
CA TYR A 359 -12.12 36.30 -16.02
C TYR A 359 -11.65 37.71 -16.36
N GLN A 360 -10.98 38.33 -15.38
CA GLN A 360 -10.30 39.61 -15.51
C GLN A 360 -8.98 39.56 -14.73
N ASN A 361 -7.87 39.83 -15.41
CA ASN A 361 -6.50 39.68 -14.94
C ASN A 361 -6.25 38.27 -14.35
N GLY A 362 -6.71 37.23 -15.05
CA GLY A 362 -6.59 35.84 -14.58
C GLY A 362 -7.52 35.46 -13.41
N ARG A 363 -8.31 36.40 -12.87
CA ARG A 363 -9.22 36.18 -11.74
C ARG A 363 -10.68 36.14 -12.19
N GLY A 364 -11.34 35.01 -11.94
CA GLY A 364 -12.75 34.77 -12.22
C GLY A 364 -13.66 35.44 -11.20
N ARG A 365 -14.49 36.38 -11.65
CA ARG A 365 -15.63 36.90 -10.88
C ARG A 365 -16.84 36.00 -11.10
N VAL A 366 -17.44 35.57 -10.01
CA VAL A 366 -18.66 34.74 -10.02
C VAL A 366 -19.86 35.64 -9.76
N SER A 367 -20.81 35.62 -10.68
CA SER A 367 -22.08 36.34 -10.56
C SER A 367 -23.24 35.39 -10.84
N GLU A 368 -24.36 35.58 -10.16
CA GLU A 368 -25.60 34.93 -10.54
C GLU A 368 -26.06 35.52 -11.89
N PRO A 369 -26.45 34.68 -12.86
CA PRO A 369 -27.02 35.18 -14.10
C PRO A 369 -28.28 35.97 -13.73
N GLN A 370 -28.36 37.23 -14.17
CA GLN A 370 -29.62 37.97 -14.08
C GLN A 370 -30.70 37.10 -14.72
N PRO A 371 -31.86 36.90 -14.05
CA PRO A 371 -32.97 36.21 -14.70
C PRO A 371 -33.21 36.94 -16.00
N GLU A 372 -33.03 36.23 -17.13
CA GLU A 372 -33.37 36.76 -18.44
C GLU A 372 -34.80 37.28 -18.29
N ARG A 373 -34.96 38.60 -18.34
CA ARG A 373 -36.29 39.21 -18.26
C ARG A 373 -37.07 38.55 -19.37
N SER A 374 -37.98 37.65 -19.00
CA SER A 374 -38.85 36.96 -19.93
C SER A 374 -39.53 38.04 -20.74
N THR A 375 -39.02 38.32 -21.92
CA THR A 375 -39.75 39.04 -22.95
C THR A 375 -40.81 38.06 -23.41
N CYS A 376 -41.85 37.91 -22.58
CA CYS A 376 -43.17 37.55 -23.05
C CYS A 376 -43.53 38.63 -24.05
N ARG A 377 -43.11 38.45 -25.30
CA ARG A 377 -43.82 39.01 -26.44
C ARG A 377 -45.19 38.36 -26.39
N GLU A 378 -46.11 39.06 -25.76
CA GLU A 378 -47.53 38.90 -25.98
C GLU A 378 -47.72 39.01 -27.50
N ILE A 379 -47.96 37.86 -28.16
CA ILE A 379 -48.36 37.84 -29.55
C ILE A 379 -49.83 38.26 -29.52
N VAL A 380 -50.10 39.50 -29.93
CA VAL A 380 -51.44 40.01 -30.22
C VAL A 380 -51.84 39.62 -31.63
#